data_AF-A0A7S1GBT5-F1
#
_entry.id   AF-A0A7S1GBT5-F1
#
_cell.length_a   1.000
_cell.length_b   1.000
_cell.length_c   1.000
_cell.angle_alpha   90.00
_cell.angle_beta   90.00
_cell.angle_gamma   90.00
#
_symmetry.space_group_name_H-M   'P 1'
#
loop_
_entity.id
_entity.type
_entity.pdbx_description
1 polymer ?
#
loop_
_entity_poly.entity_id
_entity_poly.type
_entity_poly.pdbx_seq_one_letter_code
_entity_poly.pdbx_strand_id
1 'polypeptide(L)'
;ARHIVNMAAAKAADAPDPDTAMQLAVGELVLRDDGSVRGEFVELLRKQREVRRLVPLHPRPKPTHVVMPRMLEDEVPELAKPKEPVSVWKARVMETPAMLHKMCMKDWEKTKNNRIIKDADAALACRAVMETHYRVIKQIYKNYTVTAGSDPFLMSSNGFTLLCQDAALMTKRFRLKDVDLIFVAIGDGVRDRTLERHELVEAVVRLTNATVRQEQEWLTWPEALGQMCDQLTANCVWFDDVRFRVDVLFRPEVEALYHQYLPRLRRVFKKSIFVFDPPRRGDGEFMLMEEWLLLLGSAA
;
A
#
# COMPACT_ATOMS: atom_id res chain seq x y z
N ALA A 1 -22.23 -3.26 14.41
CA ALA A 1 -21.57 -2.73 15.63
C ALA A 1 -21.76 -3.63 16.84
N ARG A 2 -22.97 -3.76 17.41
CA ARG A 2 -23.24 -4.59 18.61
C ARG A 2 -22.85 -6.07 18.45
N HIS A 3 -23.03 -6.63 17.25
CA HIS A 3 -22.65 -8.01 16.93
C HIS A 3 -21.12 -8.21 16.94
N ILE A 4 -20.35 -7.28 16.36
CA ILE A 4 -18.87 -7.31 16.35
C ILE A 4 -18.32 -7.19 17.76
N VAL A 5 -18.89 -6.29 18.59
CA VAL A 5 -18.51 -6.16 20.01
C VAL A 5 -18.77 -7.44 20.79
N ASN A 6 -19.90 -8.11 20.56
CA ASN A 6 -20.22 -9.37 21.22
C ASN A 6 -19.32 -10.52 20.75
N MET A 7 -18.91 -10.55 19.48
CA MET A 7 -17.97 -11.53 18.95
C MET A 7 -16.55 -11.33 19.49
N ALA A 8 -16.07 -10.08 19.55
CA ALA A 8 -14.78 -9.74 20.14
C ALA A 8 -14.74 -10.06 21.64
N ALA A 9 -15.83 -9.79 22.38
CA ALA A 9 -15.94 -10.12 23.80
C ALA A 9 -15.96 -11.64 24.06
N ALA A 10 -16.65 -12.42 23.21
CA ALA A 10 -16.67 -13.88 23.31
C ALA A 10 -15.28 -14.47 23.05
N LYS A 11 -14.59 -14.02 21.99
CA LYS A 11 -13.21 -14.48 21.68
C LYS A 11 -12.18 -14.07 22.73
N ALA A 12 -12.35 -12.90 23.35
CA ALA A 12 -11.48 -12.42 24.42
C ALA A 12 -11.69 -13.19 25.75
N ALA A 13 -12.89 -13.72 25.99
CA ALA A 13 -13.21 -14.51 27.19
C ALA A 13 -12.55 -15.90 27.18
N ASP A 14 -12.30 -16.46 25.99
CA ASP A 14 -11.66 -17.77 25.80
C ASP A 14 -10.12 -17.66 25.62
N ALA A 15 -9.54 -16.46 25.72
CA ALA A 15 -8.12 -16.25 25.52
C ALA A 15 -7.27 -16.75 26.72
N PRO A 16 -6.11 -17.37 26.45
CA PRO A 16 -5.29 -18.00 27.49
C PRO A 16 -4.61 -17.00 28.43
N ASP A 17 -4.49 -15.74 28.01
CA ASP A 17 -3.88 -14.68 28.78
C ASP A 17 -4.43 -13.29 28.38
N PRO A 18 -4.25 -12.27 29.26
CA PRO A 18 -4.80 -10.93 29.04
C PRO A 18 -4.23 -10.19 27.82
N ASP A 19 -3.00 -10.49 27.40
CA ASP A 19 -2.37 -9.83 26.25
C ASP A 19 -2.93 -10.41 24.93
N THR A 20 -3.18 -11.72 24.88
CA THR A 20 -3.88 -12.38 23.75
C THR A 20 -5.34 -11.92 23.63
N ALA A 21 -6.05 -11.78 24.76
CA ALA A 21 -7.41 -11.22 24.79
C ALA A 21 -7.45 -9.80 24.21
N MET A 22 -6.44 -8.98 24.54
CA MET A 22 -6.30 -7.60 24.07
C MET A 22 -6.01 -7.53 22.58
N GLN A 23 -5.15 -8.40 22.03
CA GLN A 23 -4.83 -8.41 20.60
C GLN A 23 -6.04 -8.82 19.73
N LEU A 24 -6.80 -9.82 20.17
CA LEU A 24 -8.03 -10.26 19.50
C LEU A 24 -9.11 -9.17 19.52
N ALA A 25 -9.21 -8.42 20.62
CA ALA A 25 -10.11 -7.27 20.70
C ALA A 25 -9.63 -6.10 19.83
N VAL A 26 -8.34 -5.80 19.79
CA VAL A 26 -7.77 -4.69 18.99
C VAL A 26 -7.84 -4.97 17.49
N GLY A 27 -7.62 -6.21 17.04
CA GLY A 27 -7.65 -6.57 15.62
C GLY A 27 -8.99 -6.28 14.92
N GLU A 28 -10.12 -6.39 15.64
CA GLU A 28 -11.46 -6.15 15.07
C GLU A 28 -12.02 -4.72 15.31
N LEU A 29 -11.36 -3.89 16.13
CA LEU A 29 -11.92 -2.60 16.60
C LEU A 29 -11.31 -1.34 15.97
N VAL A 30 -10.26 -1.46 15.15
CA VAL A 30 -9.36 -0.32 14.86
C VAL A 30 -9.86 0.64 13.79
N LEU A 31 -10.80 0.28 12.91
CA LEU A 31 -11.25 1.19 11.85
C LEU A 31 -12.78 1.27 11.75
N ARG A 32 -13.30 2.50 11.67
CA ARG A 32 -14.60 2.77 11.04
C ARG A 32 -14.44 2.72 9.53
N ASP A 33 -15.54 2.53 8.80
CA ASP A 33 -15.55 2.57 7.33
C ASP A 33 -15.05 3.91 6.76
N ASP A 34 -15.04 4.97 7.57
CA ASP A 34 -14.51 6.31 7.23
C ASP A 34 -13.04 6.53 7.59
N GLY A 35 -12.32 5.50 8.07
CA GLY A 35 -10.91 5.56 8.44
C GLY A 35 -10.62 6.29 9.76
N SER A 36 -11.64 6.71 10.52
CA SER A 36 -11.43 7.29 11.86
C SER A 36 -11.28 6.21 12.95
N VAL A 37 -10.41 6.50 13.92
CA VAL A 37 -10.15 5.61 15.07
C VAL A 37 -11.31 5.71 16.05
N ARG A 38 -11.93 4.58 16.42
CA ARG A 38 -13.04 4.56 17.40
C ARG A 38 -12.57 5.09 18.76
N GLY A 39 -13.36 5.95 19.39
CA GLY A 39 -13.05 6.59 20.68
C GLY A 39 -12.77 5.60 21.83
N GLU A 40 -13.28 4.37 21.74
CA GLU A 40 -13.01 3.27 22.68
C GLU A 40 -11.52 2.84 22.68
N PHE A 41 -10.83 2.94 21.54
CA PHE A 41 -9.39 2.65 21.44
C PHE A 41 -8.54 3.71 22.16
N VAL A 42 -8.98 4.97 22.13
CA VAL A 42 -8.33 6.07 22.88
C VAL A 42 -8.48 5.86 24.39
N GLU A 43 -9.63 5.34 24.83
CA GLU A 43 -9.86 5.02 26.25
C GLU A 43 -9.02 3.81 26.71
N LEU A 44 -8.84 2.80 25.86
CA LEU A 44 -7.98 1.65 26.11
C LEU A 44 -6.51 2.04 26.29
N LEU A 45 -5.98 2.92 25.44
CA LEU A 45 -4.62 3.48 25.59
C LEU A 45 -4.46 4.29 26.88
N ARG A 46 -5.53 4.93 27.34
CA ARG A 46 -5.55 5.67 28.61
C ARG A 46 -5.44 4.73 29.81
N LYS A 47 -6.19 3.63 29.81
CA LYS A 47 -6.14 2.58 30.85
C LYS A 47 -4.78 1.86 30.88
N GLN A 48 -4.13 1.64 29.73
CA GLN A 48 -2.77 1.09 29.68
C GLN A 48 -1.72 1.98 30.38
N ARG A 49 -1.85 3.31 30.28
CA ARG A 49 -0.97 4.25 31.00
C ARG A 49 -1.13 4.15 32.52
N GLU A 50 -2.33 3.84 33.01
CA GLU A 50 -2.59 3.65 34.43
C GLU A 50 -2.02 2.32 34.93
N VAL A 51 -2.16 1.23 34.17
CA VAL A 51 -1.57 -0.07 34.51
C VAL A 51 -0.05 0.00 34.61
N ARG A 52 0.63 0.74 33.73
CA ARG A 52 2.09 0.96 33.82
C ARG A 52 2.54 1.74 35.05
N ARG A 53 1.65 2.51 35.70
CA ARG A 53 1.96 3.17 36.99
C ARG A 53 1.90 2.22 38.17
N LEU A 54 1.21 1.08 38.02
CA LEU A 54 1.00 0.10 39.08
C LEU A 54 2.04 -1.03 39.08
N VAL A 55 2.88 -1.13 38.05
CA VAL A 55 3.98 -2.10 38.01
C VAL A 55 5.14 -1.61 38.89
N PRO A 56 5.55 -2.34 39.94
CA PRO A 56 6.66 -1.95 40.79
C PRO A 56 7.96 -1.90 39.98
N LEU A 57 8.56 -0.73 39.87
CA LEU A 57 9.91 -0.60 39.30
C LEU A 57 10.88 -1.36 40.19
N HIS A 58 11.52 -2.39 39.66
CA HIS A 58 12.65 -3.03 40.34
C HIS A 58 13.70 -1.97 40.73
N PRO A 59 14.22 -2.01 41.97
CA PRO A 59 15.22 -1.06 42.41
C PRO A 59 16.43 -1.17 41.48
N ARG A 60 16.80 -0.05 40.84
CA ARG A 60 18.03 0.02 40.04
C ARG A 60 19.20 -0.31 40.96
N PRO A 61 20.15 -1.16 40.53
CA PRO A 61 21.36 -1.40 41.31
C PRO A 61 22.06 -0.06 41.57
N LYS A 62 22.46 0.16 42.82
CA LYS A 62 23.17 1.37 43.22
C LYS A 62 24.46 1.47 42.40
N PRO A 63 24.76 2.63 41.80
CA PRO A 63 26.00 2.81 41.06
C PRO A 63 27.18 2.59 42.02
N THR A 64 27.98 1.56 41.75
CA THR A 64 29.30 1.39 42.37
C THR A 64 30.14 2.62 42.04
N HIS A 65 30.60 3.33 43.07
CA HIS A 65 31.51 4.46 42.95
C HIS A 65 32.83 3.99 42.34
N VAL A 66 32.92 4.01 41.01
CA VAL A 66 34.20 3.94 40.30
C VAL A 66 34.82 5.33 40.41
N VAL A 67 35.86 5.46 41.24
CA VAL A 67 36.70 6.66 41.30
C VAL A 67 37.43 6.75 39.97
N MET A 68 36.97 7.62 39.09
CA MET A 68 37.65 7.87 37.83
C MET A 68 38.91 8.72 38.07
N PRO A 69 40.07 8.35 37.48
CA PRO A 69 41.27 9.16 37.53
C PRO A 69 40.99 10.59 37.03
N ARG A 70 41.47 11.61 37.75
CA ARG A 70 41.44 13.00 37.29
C ARG A 70 42.24 13.09 35.99
N MET A 71 41.57 13.24 34.85
CA MET A 71 42.22 13.65 33.62
C MET A 71 42.51 15.15 33.69
N LEU A 72 43.71 15.53 33.26
CA LEU A 72 44.16 16.92 33.12
C LEU A 72 43.27 17.66 32.10
N GLU A 73 42.92 18.90 32.40
CA GLU A 73 41.85 19.69 31.74
C GLU A 73 42.21 20.22 30.34
N ASP A 74 43.41 19.97 29.82
CA ASP A 74 43.96 20.74 28.70
C ASP A 74 43.67 20.20 27.28
N GLU A 75 42.93 19.11 27.14
CA GLU A 75 42.45 18.65 25.83
C GLU A 75 41.05 18.04 25.97
N VAL A 76 40.03 18.87 26.19
CA VAL A 76 38.64 18.44 25.97
C VAL A 76 38.38 18.55 24.47
N PRO A 77 38.42 17.44 23.69
CA PRO A 77 38.09 17.51 22.27
C PRO A 77 36.70 18.12 22.14
N GLU A 78 36.60 19.18 21.34
CA GLU A 78 35.36 19.90 21.06
C GLU A 78 34.28 18.85 20.77
N LEU A 79 33.36 18.66 21.74
CA LEU A 79 32.34 17.62 21.70
C LEU A 79 31.60 17.77 20.38
N ALA A 80 31.91 16.88 19.43
CA ALA A 80 31.38 16.96 18.08
C ALA A 80 29.86 17.06 18.20
N LYS A 81 29.30 18.18 17.72
CA LYS A 81 27.86 18.42 17.77
C LYS A 81 27.16 17.15 17.28
N PRO A 82 26.24 16.57 18.05
CA PRO A 82 25.59 15.34 17.65
C PRO A 82 24.98 15.57 16.27
N LYS A 83 25.42 14.78 15.27
CA LYS A 83 24.88 14.88 13.92
C LYS A 83 23.37 14.69 14.02
N GLU A 84 22.61 15.67 13.52
CA GLU A 84 21.17 15.56 13.49
C GLU A 84 20.77 14.26 12.79
N PRO A 85 19.81 13.51 13.35
CA PRO A 85 19.37 12.27 12.76
C PRO A 85 18.86 12.55 11.34
N VAL A 86 19.44 11.87 10.36
CA VAL A 86 18.98 11.96 8.97
C VAL A 86 17.61 11.29 8.90
N SER A 87 16.60 12.03 8.46
CA SER A 87 15.25 11.49 8.30
C SER A 87 15.25 10.20 7.50
N VAL A 88 14.57 9.19 8.03
CA VAL A 88 14.41 7.88 7.38
C VAL A 88 13.66 7.97 6.05
N TRP A 89 12.97 9.08 5.81
CA TRP A 89 12.22 9.35 4.59
C TRP A 89 13.04 10.10 3.53
N LYS A 90 14.27 10.54 3.82
CA LYS A 90 15.10 11.36 2.91
C LYS A 90 15.31 10.74 1.53
N ALA A 91 15.41 9.42 1.45
CA ALA A 91 15.61 8.70 0.18
C ALA A 91 14.33 8.57 -0.66
N ARG A 92 13.14 8.89 -0.10
CA ARG A 92 11.89 8.82 -0.84
C ARG A 92 11.75 10.01 -1.78
N VAL A 93 11.69 9.70 -3.07
CA VAL A 93 11.34 10.66 -4.11
C VAL A 93 9.82 10.81 -4.16
N MET A 94 9.33 12.03 -3.97
CA MET A 94 7.91 12.35 -4.16
C MET A 94 7.60 12.40 -5.64
N GLU A 95 6.45 11.85 -6.03
CA GLU A 95 6.04 11.83 -7.42
C GLU A 95 5.66 13.24 -7.87
N THR A 96 6.43 13.80 -8.80
CA THR A 96 6.11 15.10 -9.41
C THR A 96 5.21 14.92 -10.63
N PRO A 97 4.47 15.96 -11.05
CA PRO A 97 3.70 15.92 -12.30
C PRO A 97 4.56 15.51 -13.51
N ALA A 98 5.81 15.98 -13.59
CA ALA A 98 6.74 15.61 -14.66
C ALA A 98 7.11 14.12 -14.64
N MET A 99 7.27 13.52 -13.46
CA MET A 99 7.47 12.07 -13.33
C MET A 99 6.25 11.30 -13.80
N LEU A 100 5.04 11.72 -13.39
CA LEU A 100 3.79 11.08 -13.81
C LEU A 100 3.60 11.15 -15.32
N HIS A 101 3.83 12.31 -15.94
CA HIS A 101 3.82 12.46 -17.39
C HIS A 101 4.78 11.47 -18.06
N LYS A 102 6.05 11.44 -17.63
CA LYS A 102 7.06 10.53 -18.19
C LYS A 102 6.68 9.05 -18.03
N MET A 103 6.07 8.68 -16.91
CA MET A 103 5.58 7.32 -16.68
C MET A 103 4.39 6.98 -17.58
N CYS A 104 3.44 7.90 -17.73
CA CYS A 104 2.29 7.74 -18.63
C CYS A 104 2.75 7.54 -20.07
N MET A 105 3.70 8.35 -20.57
CA MET A 105 4.23 8.22 -21.93
C MET A 105 4.89 6.86 -22.14
N LYS A 106 5.75 6.43 -21.20
CA LYS A 106 6.42 5.13 -21.26
C LYS A 106 5.45 3.96 -21.26
N ASP A 107 4.39 4.03 -20.46
CA ASP A 107 3.39 2.97 -20.43
C ASP A 107 2.58 2.95 -21.73
N TRP A 108 2.16 4.13 -22.20
CA TRP A 108 1.41 4.29 -23.45
C TRP A 108 2.17 3.73 -24.65
N GLU A 109 3.47 4.03 -24.76
CA GLU A 109 4.36 3.51 -25.83
C GLU A 109 4.46 1.98 -25.86
N LYS A 110 4.26 1.32 -24.72
CA LYS A 110 4.28 -0.15 -24.62
C LYS A 110 2.94 -0.79 -24.98
N THR A 111 1.85 -0.01 -25.02
CA THR A 111 0.52 -0.53 -25.35
C THR A 111 0.36 -0.83 -26.83
N LYS A 112 -0.61 -1.68 -27.17
CA LYS A 112 -1.07 -1.96 -28.53
C LYS A 112 -2.22 -1.02 -28.93
N ASN A 113 -2.32 0.18 -28.33
CA ASN A 113 -3.45 1.10 -28.55
C ASN A 113 -3.58 1.59 -29.99
N ASN A 114 -2.48 1.66 -30.75
CA ASN A 114 -2.50 1.94 -32.20
C ASN A 114 -3.24 0.87 -33.03
N ARG A 115 -3.46 -0.33 -32.47
CA ARG A 115 -4.28 -1.38 -33.10
C ARG A 115 -5.77 -1.16 -32.85
N ILE A 116 -6.13 -0.38 -31.83
CA ILE A 116 -7.50 -0.13 -31.37
C ILE A 116 -7.99 1.21 -31.92
N ILE A 117 -7.21 2.27 -31.71
CA ILE A 117 -7.49 3.63 -32.15
C ILE A 117 -6.70 3.87 -33.45
N LYS A 118 -7.39 3.76 -34.59
CA LYS A 118 -6.77 3.86 -35.92
C LYS A 118 -6.45 5.29 -36.33
N ASP A 119 -7.26 6.24 -35.89
CA ASP A 119 -7.06 7.65 -36.15
C ASP A 119 -5.95 8.21 -35.23
N ALA A 120 -4.95 8.84 -35.84
CA ALA A 120 -3.77 9.33 -35.13
C ALA A 120 -4.09 10.52 -34.23
N ASP A 121 -4.98 11.40 -34.67
CA ASP A 121 -5.40 12.58 -33.90
C ASP A 121 -6.24 12.16 -32.69
N ALA A 122 -7.18 11.23 -32.87
CA ALA A 122 -7.90 10.61 -31.76
C ALA A 122 -6.97 9.90 -30.78
N ALA A 123 -5.95 9.19 -31.25
CA ALA A 123 -4.98 8.52 -30.39
C ALA A 123 -4.17 9.52 -29.55
N LEU A 124 -3.76 10.64 -30.15
CA LEU A 124 -3.07 11.73 -29.47
C LEU A 124 -3.96 12.37 -28.40
N ALA A 125 -5.23 12.62 -28.72
CA ALA A 125 -6.20 13.17 -27.78
C ALA A 125 -6.51 12.20 -26.62
N CYS A 126 -6.66 10.90 -26.91
CA CYS A 126 -6.83 9.87 -25.87
C CYS A 126 -5.63 9.78 -24.93
N ARG A 127 -4.41 9.97 -25.45
CA ARG A 127 -3.20 10.03 -24.62
C ARG A 127 -3.26 11.20 -23.64
N ALA A 128 -3.72 12.37 -24.07
CA ALA A 128 -3.87 13.54 -23.19
C ALA A 128 -4.95 13.32 -22.10
N VAL A 129 -6.05 12.65 -22.45
CA VAL A 129 -7.06 12.21 -21.47
C VAL A 129 -6.42 11.26 -20.46
N MET A 130 -5.75 10.20 -20.93
CA MET A 130 -5.09 9.22 -20.05
C MET A 130 -4.08 9.88 -19.10
N GLU A 131 -3.29 10.85 -19.59
CA GLU A 131 -2.34 11.60 -18.76
C GLU A 131 -3.01 12.32 -17.59
N THR A 132 -4.18 12.91 -17.82
CA THR A 132 -4.97 13.63 -16.80
C THR A 132 -5.42 12.69 -15.68
N HIS A 133 -5.78 11.44 -16.02
CA HIS A 133 -6.26 10.43 -15.06
C HIS A 133 -5.16 9.47 -14.56
N TYR A 134 -3.95 9.54 -15.12
CA TYR A 134 -2.92 8.52 -14.96
C TYR A 134 -2.54 8.26 -13.50
N ARG A 135 -2.52 9.30 -12.68
CA ARG A 135 -2.24 9.16 -11.24
C ARG A 135 -3.24 8.22 -10.57
N VAL A 136 -4.53 8.42 -10.79
CA VAL A 136 -5.60 7.62 -10.19
C VAL A 136 -5.58 6.21 -10.75
N ILE A 137 -5.47 6.05 -12.07
CA ILE A 137 -5.38 4.73 -12.74
C ILE A 137 -4.21 3.91 -12.17
N LYS A 138 -3.06 4.54 -11.91
CA LYS A 138 -1.93 3.86 -11.25
C LYS A 138 -2.22 3.45 -9.80
N GLN A 139 -2.97 4.25 -9.04
CA GLN A 139 -3.34 3.86 -7.67
C GLN A 139 -4.39 2.74 -7.68
N ILE A 140 -5.35 2.78 -8.61
CA ILE A 140 -6.26 1.67 -8.88
C ILE A 140 -5.45 0.40 -9.16
N TYR A 141 -4.49 0.45 -10.10
CA TYR A 141 -3.60 -0.68 -10.39
C TYR A 141 -2.97 -1.28 -9.12
N LYS A 142 -2.30 -0.44 -8.32
CA LYS A 142 -1.64 -0.88 -7.08
C LYS A 142 -2.62 -1.49 -6.07
N ASN A 143 -3.84 -0.96 -5.97
CA ASN A 143 -4.84 -1.50 -5.06
C ASN A 143 -5.27 -2.91 -5.48
N TYR A 144 -5.55 -3.11 -6.77
CA TYR A 144 -6.02 -4.40 -7.28
C TYR A 144 -4.91 -5.44 -7.46
N THR A 145 -3.63 -5.05 -7.51
CA THR A 145 -2.51 -6.01 -7.45
C THR A 145 -2.37 -6.62 -6.05
N VAL A 146 -2.60 -5.83 -5.00
CA VAL A 146 -2.43 -6.28 -3.61
C VAL A 146 -3.67 -6.98 -3.05
N THR A 147 -4.88 -6.60 -3.48
CA THR A 147 -6.13 -7.13 -2.89
C THR A 147 -6.55 -8.50 -3.42
N ALA A 148 -6.15 -8.85 -4.65
CA ALA A 148 -6.66 -10.05 -5.34
C ALA A 148 -5.55 -10.84 -6.06
N GLY A 149 -4.29 -10.56 -5.76
CA GLY A 149 -3.12 -11.18 -6.38
C GLY A 149 -2.19 -11.86 -5.37
N SER A 150 -1.39 -12.80 -5.87
CA SER A 150 -0.23 -13.34 -5.14
C SER A 150 1.02 -12.47 -5.29
N ASP A 151 1.05 -11.62 -6.31
CA ASP A 151 2.17 -10.71 -6.60
C ASP A 151 1.71 -9.25 -6.41
N PRO A 152 2.33 -8.49 -5.50
CA PRO A 152 1.95 -7.09 -5.25
C PRO A 152 2.25 -6.16 -6.42
N PHE A 153 3.03 -6.61 -7.41
CA PHE A 153 3.45 -5.83 -8.58
C PHE A 153 2.70 -6.19 -9.85
N LEU A 154 2.00 -7.32 -9.91
CA LEU A 154 1.32 -7.83 -11.10
C LEU A 154 -0.16 -8.11 -10.81
N MET A 155 -1.06 -7.58 -11.65
CA MET A 155 -2.50 -7.74 -11.45
C MET A 155 -2.96 -9.10 -11.98
N SER A 156 -3.51 -9.95 -11.13
CA SER A 156 -4.08 -11.23 -11.56
C SER A 156 -5.38 -11.05 -12.37
N SER A 157 -5.80 -12.10 -13.08
CA SER A 157 -7.13 -12.16 -13.73
C SER A 157 -8.29 -11.93 -12.74
N ASN A 158 -8.15 -12.43 -11.51
CA ASN A 158 -9.14 -12.19 -10.45
C ASN A 158 -9.18 -10.71 -10.04
N GLY A 159 -8.01 -10.08 -9.88
CA GLY A 159 -7.93 -8.65 -9.59
C GLY A 159 -8.51 -7.77 -10.70
N PHE A 160 -8.28 -8.14 -11.96
CA PHE A 160 -8.88 -7.45 -13.09
C PHE A 160 -10.40 -7.63 -13.17
N THR A 161 -10.89 -8.84 -12.86
CA THR A 161 -12.34 -9.12 -12.79
C THR A 161 -13.01 -8.30 -11.68
N LEU A 162 -12.39 -8.28 -10.49
CA LEU A 162 -12.88 -7.49 -9.35
C LEU A 162 -12.90 -6.00 -9.69
N LEU A 163 -11.85 -5.48 -10.33
CA LEU A 163 -11.82 -4.09 -10.83
C LEU A 163 -13.01 -3.81 -11.75
N CYS A 164 -13.31 -4.69 -12.71
CA CYS A 164 -14.43 -4.49 -13.64
C CYS A 164 -15.81 -4.56 -12.93
N GLN A 165 -15.93 -5.38 -11.87
CA GLN A 165 -17.13 -5.46 -11.05
C GLN A 165 -17.33 -4.18 -10.22
N ASP A 166 -16.29 -3.76 -9.49
CA ASP A 166 -16.32 -2.57 -8.65
C ASP A 166 -16.53 -1.31 -9.48
N ALA A 167 -15.95 -1.26 -10.68
CA ALA A 167 -16.18 -0.20 -11.66
C ALA A 167 -17.62 -0.14 -12.21
N ALA A 168 -18.46 -1.13 -11.89
CA ALA A 168 -19.81 -1.31 -12.42
C ALA A 168 -19.86 -1.42 -13.96
N LEU A 169 -18.87 -2.10 -14.56
CA LEU A 169 -18.81 -2.31 -16.01
C LEU A 169 -19.66 -3.50 -16.48
N MET A 170 -20.02 -4.40 -15.57
CA MET A 170 -20.78 -5.61 -15.89
C MET A 170 -22.24 -5.26 -16.21
N THR A 171 -22.61 -5.31 -17.49
CA THR A 171 -23.98 -5.06 -17.96
C THR A 171 -24.59 -6.34 -18.55
N LYS A 172 -25.84 -6.25 -19.04
CA LYS A 172 -26.44 -7.36 -19.80
C LYS A 172 -25.67 -7.65 -21.10
N ARG A 173 -25.00 -6.63 -21.66
CA ARG A 173 -24.26 -6.71 -22.92
C ARG A 173 -22.78 -7.02 -22.70
N PHE A 174 -22.20 -6.49 -21.62
CA PHE A 174 -20.80 -6.72 -21.25
C PHE A 174 -20.71 -7.64 -20.04
N ARG A 175 -20.35 -8.91 -20.27
CA ARG A 175 -20.38 -9.99 -19.27
C ARG A 175 -18.96 -10.42 -18.90
N LEU A 176 -18.85 -11.30 -17.90
CA LEU A 176 -17.58 -11.86 -17.45
C LEU A 176 -16.73 -12.45 -18.58
N LYS A 177 -17.35 -13.13 -19.55
CA LYS A 177 -16.66 -13.66 -20.74
C LYS A 177 -15.95 -12.56 -21.54
N ASP A 178 -16.54 -11.37 -21.64
CA ASP A 178 -15.97 -10.25 -22.38
C ASP A 178 -14.77 -9.67 -21.63
N VAL A 179 -14.84 -9.63 -20.29
CA VAL A 179 -13.70 -9.29 -19.42
C VAL A 179 -12.54 -10.28 -19.59
N ASP A 180 -12.82 -11.58 -19.59
CA ASP A 180 -11.81 -12.63 -19.81
C ASP A 180 -11.16 -12.49 -21.20
N LEU A 181 -11.97 -12.21 -22.24
CA LEU A 181 -11.47 -12.00 -23.60
C LEU A 181 -10.56 -10.78 -23.68
N ILE A 182 -10.90 -9.68 -23.01
CA ILE A 182 -10.05 -8.49 -22.94
C ILE A 182 -8.75 -8.83 -22.21
N PHE A 183 -8.82 -9.50 -21.06
CA PHE A 183 -7.65 -9.89 -20.29
C PHE A 183 -6.66 -10.73 -21.12
N VAL A 184 -7.17 -11.76 -21.82
CA VAL A 184 -6.37 -12.62 -22.69
C VAL A 184 -5.81 -11.85 -23.89
N ALA A 185 -6.55 -10.89 -24.45
CA ALA A 185 -6.12 -10.13 -25.62
C ALA A 185 -4.97 -9.13 -25.33
N ILE A 186 -4.83 -8.71 -24.07
CA ILE A 186 -3.76 -7.81 -23.64
C ILE A 186 -2.46 -8.60 -23.48
N GLY A 187 -2.54 -9.74 -22.80
CA GLY A 187 -1.40 -10.61 -22.53
C GLY A 187 -0.68 -11.06 -23.81
N ASP A 188 0.61 -11.37 -23.68
CA ASP A 188 1.44 -11.89 -24.77
C ASP A 188 1.22 -13.39 -25.04
N GLY A 189 0.34 -14.05 -24.29
CA GLY A 189 0.02 -15.47 -24.42
C GLY A 189 1.10 -16.42 -23.91
N VAL A 190 2.22 -15.88 -23.40
CA VAL A 190 3.40 -16.66 -22.98
C VAL A 190 3.59 -16.60 -21.46
N ARG A 191 3.17 -15.51 -20.80
CA ARG A 191 3.37 -15.32 -19.35
C ARG A 191 2.19 -15.78 -18.51
N ASP A 192 2.49 -16.00 -17.22
CA ASP A 192 1.48 -16.16 -16.17
C ASP A 192 0.43 -15.06 -16.29
N ARG A 193 -0.85 -15.46 -16.25
CA ARG A 193 -2.06 -14.66 -16.50
C ARG A 193 -2.18 -13.46 -15.55
N THR A 194 -1.34 -12.46 -15.78
CA THR A 194 -1.19 -11.25 -14.99
C THR A 194 -0.98 -10.05 -15.90
N LEU A 195 -1.30 -8.85 -15.41
CA LEU A 195 -1.11 -7.59 -16.11
C LEU A 195 -0.08 -6.74 -15.37
N GLU A 196 0.89 -6.23 -16.12
CA GLU A 196 1.71 -5.10 -15.74
C GLU A 196 0.90 -3.79 -15.81
N ARG A 197 1.43 -2.71 -15.22
CA ARG A 197 0.74 -1.41 -15.20
C ARG A 197 0.39 -0.86 -16.59
N HIS A 198 1.30 -1.01 -17.55
CA HIS A 198 1.07 -0.55 -18.92
C HIS A 198 -0.01 -1.37 -19.64
N GLU A 199 -0.17 -2.64 -19.27
CA GLU A 199 -1.23 -3.52 -19.76
C GLU A 199 -2.59 -3.11 -19.19
N LEU A 200 -2.66 -2.61 -17.95
CA LEU A 200 -3.89 -1.97 -17.46
C LEU A 200 -4.26 -0.72 -18.27
N VAL A 201 -3.28 0.11 -18.66
CA VAL A 201 -3.54 1.28 -19.52
C VAL A 201 -4.16 0.86 -20.85
N GLU A 202 -3.65 -0.22 -21.47
CA GLU A 202 -4.28 -0.83 -22.65
C GLU A 202 -5.69 -1.38 -22.33
N ALA A 203 -5.86 -2.02 -21.18
CA ALA A 203 -7.13 -2.57 -20.74
C ALA A 203 -8.22 -1.50 -20.66
N VAL A 204 -7.92 -0.32 -20.11
CA VAL A 204 -8.87 0.80 -20.02
C VAL A 204 -9.36 1.23 -21.41
N VAL A 205 -8.47 1.28 -22.40
CA VAL A 205 -8.84 1.61 -23.79
C VAL A 205 -9.71 0.51 -24.42
N ARG A 206 -9.39 -0.76 -24.17
CA ARG A 206 -10.19 -1.90 -24.65
C ARG A 206 -11.58 -1.94 -24.00
N LEU A 207 -11.66 -1.70 -22.69
CA LEU A 207 -12.91 -1.59 -21.94
C LEU A 207 -13.75 -0.44 -22.50
N THR A 208 -13.15 0.73 -22.75
CA THR A 208 -13.83 1.88 -23.37
C THR A 208 -14.47 1.51 -24.69
N ASN A 209 -13.76 0.75 -25.53
CA ASN A 209 -14.27 0.28 -26.81
C ASN A 209 -15.41 -0.73 -26.65
N ALA A 210 -15.34 -1.60 -25.65
CA ALA A 210 -16.29 -2.69 -25.45
C ALA A 210 -17.57 -2.24 -24.73
N THR A 211 -17.51 -1.21 -23.89
CA THR A 211 -18.67 -0.74 -23.12
C THR A 211 -19.22 0.57 -23.68
N VAL A 212 -18.49 1.68 -23.49
CA VAL A 212 -18.99 3.03 -23.77
C VAL A 212 -19.28 3.21 -25.26
N ARG A 213 -18.36 2.82 -26.13
CA ARG A 213 -18.54 3.04 -27.58
C ARG A 213 -19.58 2.13 -28.22
N GLN A 214 -19.79 0.93 -27.70
CA GLN A 214 -20.85 0.04 -28.19
C GLN A 214 -22.25 0.48 -27.73
N GLU A 215 -22.33 1.21 -26.62
CA GLU A 215 -23.61 1.74 -26.11
C GLU A 215 -23.90 3.15 -26.62
N GLN A 216 -22.87 3.96 -26.91
CA GLN A 216 -22.96 5.37 -27.29
C GLN A 216 -22.11 5.66 -28.53
N GLU A 217 -22.62 5.26 -29.70
CA GLU A 217 -21.89 5.35 -30.98
C GLU A 217 -21.51 6.78 -31.39
N TRP A 218 -22.19 7.81 -30.85
CA TRP A 218 -21.94 9.23 -31.17
C TRP A 218 -20.73 9.83 -30.46
N LEU A 219 -20.17 9.17 -29.43
CA LEU A 219 -19.04 9.72 -28.70
C LEU A 219 -17.74 9.58 -29.49
N THR A 220 -16.92 10.64 -29.45
CA THR A 220 -15.55 10.57 -29.91
C THR A 220 -14.72 9.68 -28.97
N TRP A 221 -13.60 9.15 -29.48
CA TRP A 221 -12.68 8.34 -28.67
C TRP A 221 -12.23 9.02 -27.36
N PRO A 222 -11.80 10.30 -27.36
CA PRO A 222 -11.38 10.98 -26.13
C PRO A 222 -12.52 11.15 -25.12
N GLU A 223 -13.73 11.47 -25.59
CA GLU A 223 -14.91 11.61 -24.72
C GLU A 223 -15.29 10.28 -24.07
N ALA A 224 -15.32 9.20 -24.86
CA ALA A 224 -15.62 7.86 -24.34
C ALA A 224 -14.56 7.40 -23.32
N LEU A 225 -13.27 7.66 -23.59
CA LEU A 225 -12.18 7.32 -22.67
C LEU A 225 -12.25 8.16 -21.38
N GLY A 226 -12.59 9.45 -21.50
CA GLY A 226 -12.81 10.32 -20.35
C GLY A 226 -13.90 9.77 -19.43
N GLN A 227 -15.05 9.41 -19.99
CA GLN A 227 -16.15 8.80 -19.23
C GLN A 227 -15.73 7.49 -18.54
N MET A 228 -14.98 6.62 -19.22
CA MET A 228 -14.45 5.39 -18.60
C MET A 228 -13.50 5.71 -17.43
N CYS A 229 -12.58 6.66 -17.60
CA CYS A 229 -11.66 7.06 -16.54
C CYS A 229 -12.38 7.68 -15.34
N ASP A 230 -13.41 8.50 -15.58
CA ASP A 230 -14.26 9.07 -14.53
C ASP A 230 -15.02 7.99 -13.78
N GLN A 231 -15.59 7.01 -14.50
CA GLN A 231 -16.28 5.86 -13.91
C GLN A 231 -15.35 5.03 -13.02
N LEU A 232 -14.14 4.72 -13.51
CA LEU A 232 -13.12 4.03 -12.71
C LEU A 232 -12.75 4.84 -11.46
N THR A 233 -12.58 6.15 -11.60
CA THR A 233 -12.21 7.03 -10.47
C THR A 233 -13.31 7.09 -9.41
N ALA A 234 -14.57 7.11 -9.83
CA ALA A 234 -15.72 7.22 -8.95
C ALA A 234 -16.04 5.91 -8.21
N ASN A 235 -15.87 4.77 -8.87
CA ASN A 235 -16.38 3.50 -8.37
C ASN A 235 -15.29 2.57 -7.80
N CYS A 236 -14.05 2.65 -8.30
CA CYS A 236 -12.98 1.80 -7.81
C CYS A 236 -12.35 2.34 -6.52
N VAL A 237 -11.90 1.41 -5.67
CA VAL A 237 -11.07 1.76 -4.52
C VAL A 237 -9.67 2.14 -4.98
N TRP A 238 -9.20 3.30 -4.57
CA TRP A 238 -7.83 3.75 -4.75
C TRP A 238 -7.38 4.58 -3.56
N PHE A 239 -6.06 4.67 -3.40
CA PHE A 239 -5.44 5.31 -2.25
C PHE A 239 -4.52 6.43 -2.70
N ASP A 240 -4.70 7.63 -2.13
CA ASP A 240 -3.78 8.74 -2.36
C ASP A 240 -2.50 8.55 -1.53
N ASP A 241 -1.56 7.80 -2.09
CA ASP A 241 -0.30 7.48 -1.43
C ASP A 241 0.58 8.70 -1.15
N VAL A 242 0.42 9.80 -1.89
CA VAL A 242 1.11 11.06 -1.61
C VAL A 242 0.53 11.71 -0.36
N ARG A 243 -0.81 11.82 -0.31
CA ARG A 243 -1.51 12.39 0.84
C ARG A 243 -1.23 11.59 2.10
N PHE A 244 -1.36 10.27 2.04
CA PHE A 244 -1.03 9.42 3.19
C PHE A 244 0.42 9.61 3.67
N ARG A 245 1.37 9.72 2.74
CA ARG A 245 2.77 9.95 3.13
C ARG A 245 2.94 11.27 3.86
N VAL A 246 2.39 12.35 3.31
CA VAL A 246 2.55 13.69 3.88
C VAL A 246 1.77 13.83 5.20
N ASP A 247 0.52 13.41 5.22
CA ASP A 247 -0.40 13.63 6.33
C ASP A 247 -0.18 12.64 7.48
N VAL A 248 0.30 11.43 7.18
CA VAL A 248 0.42 10.33 8.15
C VAL A 248 1.88 9.90 8.34
N LEU A 249 2.56 9.47 7.27
CA LEU A 249 3.85 8.78 7.40
C LEU A 249 5.02 9.71 7.76
N PHE A 250 5.07 10.91 7.19
CA PHE A 250 6.17 11.87 7.34
C PHE A 250 6.01 12.79 8.54
N ARG A 251 5.11 12.42 9.46
CA ARG A 251 4.94 13.11 10.72
C ARG A 251 6.14 12.87 11.63
N PRO A 252 6.63 13.90 12.36
CA PRO A 252 7.76 13.77 13.27
C PRO A 252 7.59 12.66 14.32
N GLU A 253 6.36 12.43 14.78
CA GLU A 253 6.05 11.40 15.75
C GLU A 253 6.26 9.98 15.17
N VAL A 254 5.87 9.78 13.91
CA VAL A 254 6.06 8.51 13.21
C VAL A 254 7.54 8.29 12.90
N GLU A 255 8.25 9.34 12.50
CA GLU A 255 9.70 9.29 12.28
C GLU A 255 10.47 8.94 13.57
N ALA A 256 10.12 9.54 14.70
CA ALA A 256 10.73 9.23 15.99
C ALA A 256 10.51 7.77 16.41
N LEU A 257 9.28 7.26 16.24
CA LEU A 257 8.97 5.84 16.44
C LEU A 257 9.81 4.96 15.49
N TYR A 258 9.88 5.33 14.22
CA TYR A 258 10.66 4.56 13.26
C TYR A 258 12.14 4.54 13.64
N HIS A 259 12.76 5.65 14.03
CA HIS A 259 14.14 5.66 14.53
C HIS A 259 14.34 4.80 15.78
N GLN A 260 13.39 4.81 16.71
CA GLN A 260 13.43 4.01 17.93
C GLN A 260 13.40 2.50 17.61
N TYR A 261 12.56 2.08 16.67
CA TYR A 261 12.35 0.67 16.37
C TYR A 261 13.20 0.14 15.21
N LEU A 262 13.73 0.99 14.33
CA LEU A 262 14.47 0.59 13.13
C LEU A 262 15.66 -0.36 13.43
N PRO A 263 16.48 -0.18 14.48
CA PRO A 263 17.52 -1.15 14.81
C PRO A 263 16.98 -2.54 15.22
N ARG A 264 15.76 -2.60 15.77
CA ARG A 264 15.09 -3.86 16.09
C ARG A 264 14.49 -4.47 14.83
N LEU A 265 13.81 -3.66 14.01
CA LEU A 265 13.26 -4.06 12.72
C LEU A 265 14.36 -4.63 11.81
N ARG A 266 15.51 -3.96 11.68
CA ARG A 266 16.65 -4.45 10.90
C ARG A 266 17.20 -5.77 11.41
N ARG A 267 17.24 -5.98 12.72
CA ARG A 267 17.68 -7.26 13.31
C ARG A 267 16.69 -8.38 13.03
N VAL A 268 15.41 -8.08 13.17
CA VAL A 268 14.31 -9.00 12.84
C VAL A 268 14.36 -9.35 11.36
N PHE A 269 14.41 -8.35 10.50
CA PHE A 269 14.54 -8.48 9.05
C PHE A 269 15.74 -9.35 8.67
N LYS A 270 16.95 -9.01 9.14
CA LYS A 270 18.16 -9.80 8.86
C LYS A 270 18.09 -11.26 9.33
N LYS A 271 17.31 -11.55 10.39
CA LYS A 271 17.13 -12.91 10.91
C LYS A 271 16.07 -13.72 10.16
N SER A 272 15.17 -13.04 9.45
CA SER A 272 13.90 -13.63 9.01
C SER A 272 13.68 -13.58 7.52
N ILE A 273 14.31 -12.63 6.80
CA ILE A 273 14.58 -12.87 5.39
C ILE A 273 15.40 -14.17 5.35
N PHE A 274 15.07 -15.04 4.41
CA PHE A 274 15.70 -16.35 4.18
C PHE A 274 15.16 -17.52 5.01
N VAL A 275 14.07 -17.33 5.78
CA VAL A 275 13.45 -18.48 6.46
C VAL A 275 12.73 -19.40 5.47
N PHE A 276 12.12 -18.84 4.42
CA PHE A 276 11.36 -19.62 3.43
C PHE A 276 12.04 -19.73 2.07
N ASP A 277 12.74 -18.69 1.61
CA ASP A 277 13.54 -18.75 0.38
C ASP A 277 14.73 -17.76 0.43
N PRO A 278 15.98 -18.20 0.16
CA PRO A 278 17.09 -17.27 -0.04
C PRO A 278 16.85 -16.43 -1.30
N PRO A 279 17.27 -15.15 -1.33
CA PRO A 279 16.97 -14.26 -2.44
C PRO A 279 17.81 -14.72 -3.64
N ARG A 280 17.25 -14.67 -4.85
CA ARG A 280 18.07 -14.93 -6.03
C ARG A 280 19.03 -13.76 -6.22
N ARG A 281 20.21 -14.00 -6.79
CA ARG A 281 21.16 -12.92 -7.08
C ARG A 281 20.48 -11.84 -7.93
N GLY A 282 20.32 -10.65 -7.35
CA GLY A 282 19.71 -9.49 -8.01
C GLY A 282 18.33 -9.12 -7.48
N ASP A 283 17.70 -9.98 -6.67
CA ASP A 283 16.46 -9.62 -5.99
C ASP A 283 16.75 -8.58 -4.90
N GLY A 284 15.88 -7.57 -4.79
CA GLY A 284 15.95 -6.63 -3.66
C GLY A 284 15.73 -7.36 -2.34
N GLU A 285 16.28 -6.86 -1.24
CA GLU A 285 15.93 -7.36 0.09
C GLU A 285 14.49 -6.92 0.41
N PHE A 286 13.53 -7.84 0.34
CA PHE A 286 12.16 -7.63 0.81
C PHE A 286 11.74 -8.77 1.74
N MET A 287 10.73 -8.50 2.56
CA MET A 287 10.09 -9.47 3.45
C MET A 287 8.63 -9.57 3.05
N LEU A 288 8.14 -10.80 2.91
CA LEU A 288 6.74 -11.04 2.61
C LEU A 288 5.87 -10.60 3.80
N MET A 289 4.63 -10.20 3.54
CA MET A 289 3.73 -9.78 4.62
C MET A 289 3.48 -10.96 5.59
N GLU A 290 3.42 -12.18 5.08
CA GLU A 290 3.27 -13.41 5.85
C GLU A 290 4.47 -13.64 6.78
N GLU A 291 5.70 -13.42 6.29
CA GLU A 291 6.91 -13.48 7.11
C GLU A 291 6.91 -12.42 8.22
N TRP A 292 6.46 -11.21 7.89
CA TRP A 292 6.29 -10.13 8.86
C TRP A 292 5.22 -10.46 9.91
N LEU A 293 4.07 -11.00 9.50
CA LEU A 293 3.00 -11.41 10.41
C LEU A 293 3.40 -12.59 11.29
N LEU A 294 4.09 -13.60 10.74
CA LEU A 294 4.67 -14.71 11.50
C LEU A 294 5.67 -14.20 12.53
N LEU A 295 6.49 -13.22 12.17
CA LEU A 295 7.41 -12.56 13.09
C LEU A 295 6.69 -11.88 14.25
N LEU A 296 5.60 -11.18 13.97
CA LEU A 296 4.78 -10.56 15.01
C LEU A 296 4.13 -11.61 15.92
N GLY A 297 3.70 -12.75 15.38
CA GLY A 297 3.12 -13.86 16.14
C GLY A 297 4.15 -14.66 16.96
N SER A 298 5.39 -14.79 16.48
CA SER A 298 6.49 -15.50 17.16
C SER A 298 7.23 -14.68 18.22
N ALA A 299 6.93 -13.38 18.30
CA ALA A 299 7.48 -12.47 19.31
C ALA A 299 6.61 -12.37 20.59
N ALA A 300 5.50 -13.12 20.64
CA ALA A 300 4.68 -13.38 21.82
C ALA A 300 5.16 -14.67 22.51
#